data_AF-M1YI86-F1
#
_entry.id   AF-M1YI86-F1
#
_cell.length_a   1.000
_cell.length_b   1.000
_cell.length_c   1.000
_cell.angle_alpha   90.00
_cell.angle_beta   90.00
_cell.angle_gamma   90.00
#
_symmetry.space_group_name_H-M   'P 1'
#
loop_
_entity.id
_entity.type
_entity.pdbx_description
1 polymer ?
#
loop_
_entity_poly.entity_id
_entity_poly.type
_entity_poly.pdbx_seq_one_letter_code
_entity_poly.pdbx_strand_id
1 'polypeptide(L)'
;MRHTWEWNHTTLNLVMDRCAVSASFLKCPICKKRTEKEGNAFFPFCSERCRLADLGKWLDGAYAIPDTQTPPSPEEPESENNY
;
A
#
# COMPACT_ATOMS: atom_id res chain seq x y z
N MET A 1 -47.39 22.90 4.75
CA MET A 1 -46.04 23.29 5.18
C MET A 1 -45.05 22.61 4.25
N ARG A 2 -44.59 23.31 3.20
CA ARG A 2 -43.60 22.84 2.23
C ARG A 2 -42.38 23.74 2.41
N HIS A 3 -41.29 23.19 2.93
CA HIS A 3 -40.04 23.93 3.07
C HIS A 3 -39.31 23.87 1.73
N THR A 4 -39.27 24.99 1.02
CA THR A 4 -38.39 25.21 -0.13
C THR A 4 -37.03 25.61 0.40
N TRP A 5 -36.05 24.71 0.28
CA TRP A 5 -34.66 25.00 0.62
C TRP A 5 -33.97 25.52 -0.65
N GLU A 6 -33.95 26.84 -0.84
CA GLU A 6 -33.19 27.50 -1.91
C GLU A 6 -31.72 27.63 -1.51
N TRP A 7 -30.88 26.71 -1.99
CA TRP A 7 -29.42 26.84 -1.89
C TRP A 7 -28.91 27.84 -2.95
N ASN A 8 -28.58 29.05 -2.51
CA ASN A 8 -27.92 30.05 -3.34
C ASN A 8 -26.47 29.63 -3.65
N HIS A 9 -26.19 29.28 -4.92
CA HIS A 9 -24.84 29.09 -5.45
C HIS A 9 -24.21 30.45 -5.77
N THR A 10 -23.76 31.17 -4.76
CA THR A 10 -23.07 32.46 -4.94
C THR A 10 -21.55 32.25 -5.00
N THR A 11 -21.04 32.35 -6.22
CA THR A 11 -19.69 32.78 -6.62
C THR A 11 -18.50 31.90 -6.21
N LEU A 12 -18.10 31.04 -7.17
CA LEU A 12 -16.76 30.47 -7.30
C LEU A 12 -15.70 31.58 -7.34
N ASN A 13 -15.13 31.94 -6.18
CA ASN A 13 -13.79 32.52 -6.10
C ASN A 13 -12.83 31.40 -5.70
N LEU A 14 -12.21 30.82 -6.71
CA LEU A 14 -11.19 29.79 -6.61
C LEU A 14 -9.91 30.41 -6.03
N VAL A 15 -9.82 30.54 -4.71
CA VAL A 15 -8.54 30.75 -4.05
C VAL A 15 -7.80 29.42 -4.17
N MET A 16 -6.84 29.38 -5.11
CA MET A 16 -5.88 28.29 -5.24
C MET A 16 -4.99 28.24 -3.98
N ASP A 17 -5.53 27.75 -2.87
CA ASP A 17 -4.71 27.26 -1.78
C ASP A 17 -4.17 25.90 -2.18
N ARG A 18 -3.02 25.94 -2.87
CA ARG A 18 -2.22 24.78 -3.22
C ARG A 18 -1.86 24.04 -1.94
N CYS A 19 -2.61 22.98 -1.60
CA CYS A 19 -2.13 21.94 -0.69
C CYS A 19 -0.72 21.57 -1.15
N ALA A 20 0.26 21.82 -0.28
CA ALA A 20 1.66 21.54 -0.54
C ALA A 20 1.82 20.11 -1.08
N VAL A 21 2.50 19.97 -2.22
CA VAL A 21 2.87 18.65 -2.76
C VAL A 21 3.81 18.02 -1.72
N SER A 22 3.29 17.09 -0.92
CA SER A 22 4.09 16.33 0.05
C SER A 22 5.27 15.66 -0.65
N ALA A 23 6.45 15.77 -0.05
CA ALA A 23 7.66 15.15 -0.56
C ALA A 23 7.47 13.63 -0.73
N SER A 24 7.57 13.15 -1.96
CA SER A 24 7.25 11.78 -2.41
C SER A 24 8.43 10.80 -2.29
N PHE A 25 9.24 10.93 -1.23
CA PHE A 25 10.37 10.02 -1.02
C PHE A 25 10.15 9.08 0.18
N LEU A 26 10.58 7.83 0.03
CA LEU A 26 10.60 6.80 1.08
C LEU A 26 12.03 6.31 1.35
N LYS A 27 12.24 5.56 2.43
CA LYS A 27 13.50 4.84 2.67
C LYS A 27 13.39 3.44 2.07
N CYS A 28 14.41 3.01 1.32
CA CYS A 28 14.49 1.67 0.77
C CYS A 28 14.41 0.63 1.90
N PRO A 29 13.50 -0.36 1.84
CA PRO A 29 13.32 -1.31 2.94
C PRO A 29 14.57 -2.17 3.19
N ILE A 30 15.40 -2.38 2.16
CA ILE A 30 16.59 -3.25 2.20
C ILE A 30 17.82 -2.56 2.75
N CYS A 31 18.16 -1.36 2.25
CA CYS A 31 19.40 -0.66 2.61
C CYS A 31 19.20 0.71 3.26
N LYS A 32 17.94 1.13 3.47
CA LYS A 32 17.53 2.38 4.12
C LYS A 32 17.93 3.69 3.43
N LYS A 33 18.49 3.63 2.21
CA LYS A 33 18.77 4.82 1.39
C LYS A 33 17.47 5.53 0.98
N ARG A 34 17.55 6.86 0.79
CA ARG A 34 16.46 7.67 0.22
C ARG A 34 16.08 7.13 -1.17
N THR A 35 14.78 7.03 -1.42
CA THR A 35 14.20 6.53 -2.67
C THR A 35 13.08 7.47 -3.09
N GLU A 36 13.22 8.08 -4.26
CA GLU A 36 12.19 8.94 -4.86
C GLU A 36 11.18 8.07 -5.61
N LYS A 37 9.90 8.47 -5.60
CA LYS A 37 8.83 7.76 -6.32
C LYS A 37 8.86 8.10 -7.81
N GLU A 38 8.94 9.38 -8.15
CA GLU A 38 8.99 9.85 -9.52
C GLU A 38 10.32 9.47 -10.19
N GLY A 39 10.26 8.95 -11.41
CA GLY A 39 11.45 8.63 -12.20
C GLY A 39 12.23 7.37 -11.75
N ASN A 40 11.80 6.68 -10.69
CA ASN A 40 12.44 5.46 -10.22
C ASN A 40 11.66 4.19 -10.58
N ALA A 41 12.16 3.43 -11.55
CA ALA A 41 11.56 2.17 -11.99
C ALA A 41 11.56 1.06 -10.91
N PHE A 42 12.37 1.21 -9.86
CA PHE A 42 12.52 0.21 -8.80
C PHE A 42 11.83 0.60 -7.49
N PHE A 43 11.09 1.72 -7.45
CA PHE A 43 10.37 2.14 -6.25
C PHE A 43 9.46 0.98 -5.73
N PRO A 44 9.50 0.63 -4.42
CA PRO A 44 10.03 1.37 -3.27
C PRO A 44 11.52 1.10 -2.95
N PHE A 45 12.26 0.40 -3.81
CA PHE A 45 13.68 0.14 -3.66
C PHE A 45 14.54 1.21 -4.34
N CYS A 46 15.77 1.41 -3.87
CA CYS A 46 16.68 2.39 -4.47
C CYS A 46 17.43 1.89 -5.71
N SER A 47 17.32 0.60 -6.06
CA SER A 47 18.03 -0.03 -7.19
C SER A 47 17.51 -1.44 -7.45
N GLU A 48 17.78 -1.96 -8.65
CA GLU A 48 17.52 -3.36 -9.01
C GLU A 48 18.15 -4.35 -8.03
N ARG A 49 19.39 -4.10 -7.60
CA ARG A 49 20.10 -4.94 -6.63
C ARG A 49 19.29 -5.13 -5.34
N CYS A 50 18.65 -4.07 -4.84
CA CYS A 50 17.82 -4.16 -3.65
C CYS A 50 16.50 -4.90 -3.89
N ARG A 51 15.90 -4.73 -5.08
CA ARG A 51 14.71 -5.51 -5.49
C ARG A 51 15.00 -7.01 -5.52
N LEU A 52 16.11 -7.41 -6.13
CA LEU A 52 16.51 -8.83 -6.21
C LEU A 52 16.91 -9.39 -4.84
N ALA A 53 17.56 -8.60 -3.99
CA ALA A 53 17.89 -9.02 -2.62
C ALA A 53 16.63 -9.25 -1.77
N ASP A 54 15.59 -8.42 -1.94
CA ASP A 54 14.30 -8.65 -1.29
C ASP A 54 13.68 -9.97 -1.77
N LEU A 55 13.64 -10.19 -3.09
CA LEU A 55 13.16 -11.45 -3.66
C LEU A 55 13.90 -12.67 -3.11
N GLY A 56 15.23 -12.59 -2.96
CA GLY A 56 16.02 -13.65 -2.34
C GLY A 56 15.52 -13.98 -0.92
N LYS A 57 15.29 -12.95 -0.09
CA LYS A 57 14.74 -13.16 1.27
C LYS A 57 13.36 -13.82 1.28
N TRP A 58 12.52 -13.52 0.29
CA TRP A 58 11.23 -14.20 0.13
C TRP A 58 11.42 -15.68 -0.20
N LEU A 59 12.29 -15.99 -1.16
CA LEU A 59 12.57 -17.37 -1.56
C LEU A 59 13.22 -18.18 -0.43
N ASP A 60 14.04 -17.52 0.40
CA ASP A 60 14.69 -18.12 1.57
C ASP A 60 13.72 -18.29 2.76
N GLY A 61 12.48 -17.83 2.67
CA GLY A 61 11.51 -17.90 3.77
C GLY A 61 11.87 -17.00 4.96
N ALA A 62 12.66 -15.95 4.74
CA ALA A 62 13.11 -15.05 5.82
C ALA A 62 12.00 -14.13 6.38
N TYR A 63 10.84 -14.08 5.70
CA TYR A 63 9.67 -13.33 6.15
C TYR A 63 8.65 -14.29 6.75
N ALA A 64 8.29 -14.06 8.02
CA ALA A 64 7.26 -14.80 8.72
C ALA A 64 6.18 -13.84 9.24
N ILE A 65 4.92 -14.26 9.12
CA ILE A 65 3.80 -13.60 9.79
C ILE A 65 3.64 -14.28 11.14
N PRO A 66 3.75 -13.57 12.27
CA PRO A 66 3.52 -14.16 13.57
C PRO A 66 2.07 -14.63 13.69
N ASP A 67 1.85 -15.83 14.24
CA ASP A 67 0.50 -16.32 14.51
C ASP A 67 -0.08 -15.56 15.71
N THR A 68 -1.18 -14.86 15.47
CA THR A 68 -1.99 -14.24 16.51
C THR A 68 -3.12 -15.19 16.88
N GLN A 69 -2.79 -16.33 17.50
CA GLN A 69 -3.73 -17.33 18.03
C GLN A 69 -5.05 -17.40 17.25
N THR A 70 -5.01 -17.97 16.05
CA THR A 70 -6.24 -18.26 15.31
C THR A 70 -7.02 -19.35 16.05
N PRO A 71 -8.30 -19.14 16.45
CA PRO A 71 -9.09 -20.24 16.99
C PRO A 71 -9.18 -21.34 15.93
N PRO A 72 -9.16 -22.63 16.32
CA PRO A 72 -9.12 -23.73 15.36
C PRO A 72 -10.26 -23.58 14.35
N SER A 73 -9.90 -23.48 13.07
CA SER A 73 -10.87 -23.52 11.98
C SER A 73 -11.59 -24.87 12.03
N PRO A 74 -12.93 -24.92 11.87
CA PRO A 74 -13.61 -26.19 11.65
C PRO A 74 -12.95 -26.92 10.48
N GLU A 75 -12.59 -28.19 10.69
CA GLU A 75 -12.02 -29.05 9.65
C GLU A 75 -13.01 -29.14 8.49
N GLU A 76 -12.64 -28.60 7.32
CA GLU A 76 -13.38 -28.85 6.09
C GLU A 76 -13.09 -30.30 5.66
N PRO A 77 -14.12 -31.13 5.39
CA PRO A 77 -13.91 -32.52 5.03
C PRO A 77 -13.11 -32.62 3.73
N GLU A 78 -12.02 -33.37 3.78
CA GLU A 78 -11.22 -33.73 2.61
C GLU A 78 -12.13 -34.36 1.56
N SER A 79 -12.33 -33.66 0.43
CA SER A 79 -12.98 -34.28 -0.72
C SER A 79 -12.00 -35.30 -1.29
N GLU A 80 -12.21 -36.58 -0.97
CA GLU A 80 -11.56 -37.72 -1.62
C GLU A 80 -11.85 -37.66 -3.13
N ASN A 81 -10.93 -37.07 -3.89
CA ASN A 81 -10.92 -37.20 -5.33
C ASN A 81 -10.26 -38.55 -5.67
N ASN A 82 -11.10 -39.57 -5.75
CA ASN A 82 -10.74 -40.92 -6.17
C ASN A 82 -10.37 -40.90 -7.67
N TYR A 83 -9.13 -41.26 -8.00
CA TYR A 83 -8.66 -41.44 -9.38
C TYR A 83 -8.55 -42.93 -9.71
#